data_AF-A0A3N5I612-F1
#
_entry.id   AF-A0A3N5I612-F1
#
_cell.length_a   1.000
_cell.length_b   1.000
_cell.length_c   1.000
_cell.angle_alpha   90.00
_cell.angle_beta   90.00
_cell.angle_gamma   90.00
#
_symmetry.space_group_name_H-M   'P 1'
#
loop_
_entity.id
_entity.type
_entity.pdbx_description
1 polymer ?
#
loop_
_entity_poly.entity_id
_entity_poly.type
_entity_poly.pdbx_seq_one_letter_code
_entity_poly.pdbx_strand_id
1 'polypeptide(L)'
;MVIGGLLWAFNRLALMAFTAELATGLLIAFWVVLTGALHLDGLGDTLDGCYGGKNPSDRLRIMKDVHLGTMGIVGIGLLLGIKFIALKALLVSPA
;
A
#
# COMPACT_ATOMS: atom_id res chain seq x y z
N MET A 1 11.78 -1.10 13.73
CA MET A 1 12.86 -0.13 13.46
C MET A 1 13.63 -0.42 12.17
N VAL A 2 13.96 -1.69 11.85
CA VAL A 2 14.69 -2.07 10.62
C VAL A 2 14.01 -1.57 9.33
N ILE A 3 12.71 -1.85 9.16
CA ILE A 3 11.96 -1.41 7.97
C ILE A 3 12.01 0.12 7.81
N GLY A 4 11.78 0.87 8.89
CA GLY A 4 11.84 2.33 8.86
C GLY A 4 13.22 2.87 8.46
N GLY A 5 14.30 2.25 8.96
CA GLY A 5 15.67 2.59 8.56
C GLY A 5 15.93 2.32 7.07
N LEU A 6 15.48 1.17 6.55
CA LEU A 6 15.61 0.83 5.12
C LEU A 6 14.82 1.79 4.23
N LEU A 7 13.59 2.12 4.61
CA LEU A 7 12.75 3.08 3.88
C LEU A 7 13.38 4.48 3.88
N TRP A 8 13.91 4.92 5.02
CA TRP A 8 14.61 6.20 5.11
C TRP A 8 15.86 6.25 4.22
N ALA A 9 16.71 5.22 4.28
CA ALA A 9 17.93 5.13 3.47
C ALA A 9 17.60 5.12 1.98
N PHE A 10 16.61 4.30 1.56
CA PHE A 10 16.13 4.27 0.18
C PHE A 10 15.64 5.64 -0.29
N ASN A 11 14.82 6.31 0.53
CA ASN A 11 14.31 7.64 0.20
C ASN A 11 15.44 8.66 -0.01
N ARG A 12 16.47 8.65 0.86
CA ARG A 12 17.64 9.56 0.72
C ARG A 12 18.39 9.32 -0.57
N LEU A 13 18.57 8.07 -0.99
CA LEU A 13 19.22 7.73 -2.25
C LEU A 13 18.36 8.12 -3.46
N ALA A 14 17.05 7.84 -3.40
CA ALA A 14 16.13 8.15 -4.48
C ALA A 14 16.04 9.67 -4.75
N LEU A 15 16.04 10.50 -3.70
CA LEU A 15 16.03 11.96 -3.83
C LEU A 15 17.31 12.55 -4.45
N MET A 16 18.42 11.80 -4.51
CA MET A 16 19.63 12.24 -5.20
C MET A 16 19.54 12.08 -6.72
N ALA A 17 18.66 11.18 -7.20
CA ALA A 17 18.56 10.82 -8.61
C ALA A 17 17.24 11.25 -9.27
N PHE A 18 16.18 11.45 -8.48
CA PHE A 18 14.82 11.67 -8.96
C PHE A 18 14.13 12.86 -8.29
N THR A 19 13.05 13.36 -8.90
CA THR A 19 12.18 14.38 -8.28
C THR A 19 11.51 13.83 -7.03
N ALA A 20 11.06 14.72 -6.13
CA ALA A 20 10.39 14.33 -4.89
C ALA A 20 9.14 13.47 -5.14
N GLU A 21 8.37 13.78 -6.18
CA GLU A 21 7.19 13.01 -6.59
C GLU A 21 7.57 11.58 -6.98
N LEU A 22 8.57 11.44 -7.86
CA LEU A 22 9.00 10.12 -8.34
C LEU A 22 9.64 9.31 -7.22
N ALA A 23 10.49 9.94 -6.40
CA ALA A 23 11.08 9.31 -5.22
C ALA A 23 10.02 8.80 -4.24
N THR A 24 8.94 9.55 -4.01
CA THR A 24 7.82 9.13 -3.15
C THR A 24 7.11 7.90 -3.72
N GLY A 25 6.86 7.87 -5.03
CA GLY A 25 6.26 6.71 -5.70
C GLY A 25 7.15 5.47 -5.59
N LEU A 26 8.45 5.63 -5.84
CA LEU A 26 9.44 4.55 -5.71
C LEU A 26 9.57 4.05 -4.27
N LEU A 27 9.50 4.95 -3.28
CA LEU A 27 9.53 4.59 -1.87
C LEU A 27 8.35 3.69 -1.48
N ILE A 28 7.14 4.01 -1.97
CA ILE A 28 5.95 3.18 -1.75
C ILE A 28 6.12 1.82 -2.43
N ALA A 29 6.58 1.80 -3.69
CA ALA A 29 6.81 0.54 -4.40
C ALA A 29 7.84 -0.34 -3.66
N PHE A 30 8.95 0.25 -3.22
CA PHE A 30 9.96 -0.44 -2.42
C PHE A 30 9.37 -0.96 -1.11
N TRP A 31 8.55 -0.20 -0.41
CA TRP A 31 7.86 -0.65 0.81
C TRP A 31 6.95 -1.86 0.54
N VAL A 32 6.18 -1.83 -0.55
CA VAL A 32 5.31 -2.96 -0.93
C VAL A 32 6.14 -4.22 -1.18
N VAL A 33 7.22 -4.14 -1.96
CA VAL A 33 8.13 -5.27 -2.22
C VAL A 33 8.79 -5.76 -0.93
N LEU A 34 9.28 -4.84 -0.10
CA LEU A 34 9.98 -5.16 1.16
C LEU A 34 9.08 -5.92 2.15
N THR A 35 7.77 -5.69 2.09
CA THR A 35 6.78 -6.35 2.96
C THR A 35 6.08 -7.53 2.29
N GLY A 36 6.42 -7.84 1.04
CA GLY A 36 5.75 -8.87 0.24
C GLY A 36 4.27 -8.58 -0.02
N ALA A 37 3.85 -7.30 0.03
CA ALA A 37 2.47 -6.86 -0.14
C ALA A 37 1.41 -7.47 0.80
N LEU A 38 1.81 -8.22 1.84
CA LEU A 38 0.87 -8.95 2.73
C LEU A 38 -0.23 -8.06 3.34
N HIS A 39 0.08 -6.80 3.62
CA HIS A 39 -0.90 -5.85 4.16
C HIS A 39 -1.89 -5.36 3.10
N LEU A 40 -1.46 -5.25 1.83
CA LEU A 40 -2.33 -4.86 0.73
C LEU A 40 -3.25 -6.02 0.34
N ASP A 41 -2.70 -7.24 0.32
CA ASP A 41 -3.42 -8.48 0.08
C ASP A 41 -4.53 -8.68 1.11
N GLY A 42 -4.18 -8.67 2.41
CA GLY A 42 -5.16 -8.79 3.49
C GLY A 42 -6.19 -7.66 3.52
N LEU A 43 -5.83 -6.44 3.09
CA LEU A 43 -6.81 -5.36 2.91
C LEU A 43 -7.78 -5.67 1.77
N GLY A 44 -7.26 -6.11 0.61
CA GLY A 44 -8.04 -6.50 -0.55
C GLY A 44 -9.05 -7.59 -0.21
N ASP A 45 -8.57 -8.70 0.36
CA ASP A 45 -9.39 -9.83 0.79
C ASP A 45 -10.47 -9.39 1.77
N THR A 46 -10.10 -8.58 2.77
CA THR A 46 -11.05 -8.12 3.78
C THR A 46 -12.16 -7.29 3.17
N LEU A 47 -11.83 -6.38 2.24
CA LEU A 47 -12.81 -5.57 1.54
C LEU A 47 -13.72 -6.42 0.65
N ASP A 48 -13.15 -7.29 -0.18
CA ASP A 48 -13.94 -8.14 -1.07
C ASP A 48 -14.83 -9.11 -0.27
N GLY A 49 -14.30 -9.69 0.81
CA GLY A 49 -15.08 -10.50 1.73
C GLY A 49 -16.22 -9.71 2.38
N CYS A 50 -15.96 -8.54 2.94
CA CYS A 50 -16.96 -7.75 3.68
C CYS A 50 -18.08 -7.22 2.78
N TYR A 51 -17.75 -6.80 1.56
CA TYR A 51 -18.71 -6.18 0.64
C TYR A 51 -19.31 -7.17 -0.36
N GLY A 52 -18.67 -8.32 -0.61
CA GLY A 52 -19.19 -9.37 -1.50
C GLY A 52 -19.97 -10.48 -0.80
N GLY A 53 -19.72 -10.75 0.49
CA GLY A 53 -20.33 -11.88 1.21
C GLY A 53 -21.48 -11.48 2.16
N LYS A 54 -22.61 -12.20 2.05
CA LYS A 54 -23.83 -11.93 2.83
C LYS A 54 -23.81 -12.52 4.25
N ASN A 55 -23.07 -13.60 4.46
CA ASN A 55 -22.90 -14.28 5.74
C ASN A 55 -21.42 -14.64 5.95
N PRO A 56 -20.97 -14.98 7.17
CA PRO A 56 -19.56 -15.25 7.45
C PRO A 56 -18.92 -16.33 6.57
N SER A 57 -19.65 -17.40 6.25
CA SER A 57 -19.16 -18.47 5.35
C SER A 57 -18.90 -17.98 3.93
N ASP A 58 -19.79 -17.12 3.39
CA ASP A 58 -19.61 -16.54 2.06
C ASP A 58 -18.41 -15.58 2.03
N ARG A 59 -18.22 -14.76 3.08
CA ARG A 59 -17.08 -13.84 3.18
C ARG A 59 -15.76 -14.61 3.19
N LEU A 60 -15.68 -15.67 4.00
CA LEU A 60 -14.50 -16.54 4.07
C LEU A 60 -14.23 -17.27 2.77
N ARG A 61 -15.27 -17.65 2.01
CA ARG A 61 -15.09 -18.22 0.68
C ARG A 61 -14.48 -17.19 -0.28
N ILE A 62 -14.97 -15.95 -0.26
CA ILE A 62 -14.47 -14.86 -1.12
C ILE A 62 -13.01 -14.51 -0.77
N MET A 63 -12.66 -14.42 0.51
CA MET A 63 -11.28 -14.16 0.95
C MET A 63 -10.27 -15.26 0.58
N LYS A 64 -10.75 -16.45 0.20
CA LYS A 64 -9.90 -17.56 -0.29
C LYS A 64 -9.83 -17.62 -1.80
N ASP A 65 -10.60 -16.78 -2.49
CA ASP A 65 -10.52 -16.64 -3.93
C ASP A 65 -9.21 -15.94 -4.27
N VAL A 66 -8.53 -16.40 -5.33
CA VAL A 66 -7.29 -15.80 -5.80
C VAL A 66 -7.52 -14.54 -6.64
N HIS A 67 -8.77 -14.27 -7.03
CA HIS A 67 -9.13 -13.12 -7.83
C HIS A 67 -9.47 -11.93 -6.94
N LEU A 68 -8.89 -10.77 -7.28
CA LEU A 68 -9.22 -9.50 -6.67
C LEU A 68 -10.58 -8.99 -7.17
N GLY A 69 -11.47 -8.66 -6.24
CA GLY A 69 -12.74 -8.02 -6.53
C GLY A 69 -12.59 -6.50 -6.66
N THR A 70 -13.68 -5.86 -7.12
CA THR A 70 -13.70 -4.41 -7.35
C THR A 70 -13.43 -3.62 -6.07
N MET A 71 -13.92 -4.09 -4.92
CA MET A 71 -13.75 -3.37 -3.66
C MET A 71 -12.32 -3.47 -3.15
N GLY A 72 -11.67 -4.61 -3.29
CA GLY A 72 -10.25 -4.79 -3.02
C GLY A 72 -9.39 -3.85 -3.87
N ILE A 73 -9.65 -3.78 -5.18
CA ILE A 73 -8.93 -2.88 -6.11
C ILE A 73 -9.10 -1.42 -5.68
N VAL A 74 -10.34 -0.98 -5.45
CA VAL A 74 -10.63 0.40 -5.05
C VAL A 74 -9.96 0.75 -3.72
N GLY A 75 -10.05 -0.14 -2.72
CA GLY A 75 -9.46 0.10 -1.41
C GLY A 75 -7.93 0.16 -1.44
N ILE A 76 -7.28 -0.75 -2.16
CA ILE A 76 -5.82 -0.72 -2.36
C ILE A 76 -5.41 0.57 -3.06
N GLY A 77 -6.13 0.96 -4.13
CA GLY A 77 -5.88 2.21 -4.85
C GLY A 77 -5.99 3.45 -3.95
N LEU A 78 -7.05 3.55 -3.15
CA LEU A 78 -7.24 4.63 -2.19
C LEU A 78 -6.14 4.65 -1.13
N LEU A 79 -5.77 3.49 -0.58
CA LEU A 79 -4.70 3.41 0.42
C LEU A 79 -3.35 3.86 -0.14
N LEU A 80 -2.99 3.41 -1.34
CA LEU A 80 -1.73 3.80 -1.99
C LEU A 80 -1.72 5.30 -2.33
N GLY A 81 -2.84 5.84 -2.81
CA GLY A 81 -3.00 7.27 -3.06
C GLY A 81 -2.84 8.10 -1.79
N ILE A 82 -3.47 7.69 -0.69
CA ILE A 82 -3.33 8.34 0.63
C ILE A 82 -1.87 8.26 1.10
N LYS A 83 -1.21 7.11 0.98
CA LYS A 83 0.21 6.96 1.34
C LYS A 83 1.08 7.94 0.55
N PHE A 84 0.82 8.10 -0.74
CA PHE A 84 1.57 9.01 -1.60
C PHE A 84 1.41 10.46 -1.13
N ILE A 85 0.17 10.91 -0.91
CA ILE A 85 -0.11 12.28 -0.45
C ILE A 85 0.50 12.52 0.94
N ALA A 86 0.34 11.57 1.87
CA ALA A 86 0.86 11.69 3.23
C ALA A 86 2.39 11.72 3.26
N LEU A 87 3.06 10.85 2.50
CA LEU A 87 4.52 10.84 2.43
C LEU A 87 5.04 12.11 1.74
N LYS A 88 4.38 12.58 0.67
CA LYS A 88 4.74 13.85 0.05
C LYS A 88 4.63 15.00 1.07
N ALA A 89 3.53 15.07 1.82
CA ALA A 89 3.34 16.10 2.83
C ALA A 89 4.42 16.04 3.92
N LEU A 90 4.82 14.85 4.37
CA LEU A 90 5.85 14.68 5.40
C LEU A 90 7.27 14.96 4.89
N LEU A 91 7.59 14.54 3.66
CA LEU A 91 8.94 14.62 3.10
C LEU A 91 9.25 15.99 2.47
N VAL A 92 8.21 16.73 2.06
CA VAL A 92 8.33 18.05 1.43
C VAL A 92 7.97 19.18 2.41
N SER A 93 7.36 18.90 3.56
CA SER A 93 7.11 19.96 4.55
C SER A 93 8.42 20.57 5.02
N PRO A 94 8.61 21.90 4.89
CA PRO A 94 9.71 22.57 5.54
C PRO A 94 9.48 22.45 7.05
N ALA A 95 10.53 22.06 7.78
CA ALA A 95 10.59 22.34 9.21
C ALA A 95 10.53 23.84 9.46
#